data_AF-A0A3D3T953-F1
#
_entry.id   AF-A0A3D3T953-F1
#
_cell.length_a   1.000
_cell.length_b   1.000
_cell.length_c   1.000
_cell.angle_alpha   90.00
_cell.angle_beta   90.00
_cell.angle_gamma   90.00
#
_symmetry.space_group_name_H-M   'P 1'
#
loop_
_entity.id
_entity.type
_entity.pdbx_description
1 polymer ?
#
loop_
_entity_poly.entity_id
_entity_poly.type
_entity_poly.pdbx_seq_one_letter_code
_entity_poly.pdbx_strand_id
1 'polypeptide(L)'
;LEQAPAPSFARTPRPVPELRSGDRVKLKTMGRDGFSLNREHIDLRYVEQLIDSEQCAALGHCLLYAHRYLADGTRTLQQVVDGLEQVMEGEGLAALCQSRTNVPFLARPRRQEIFACFNRFRGLQL
;
A
#
# COMPACT_ATOMS: atom_id res chain seq x y z
N LEU A 1 0.61 -26.14 -27.61
CA LEU A 1 0.12 -24.82 -27.11
C LEU A 1 1.33 -23.91 -27.06
N GLU A 2 1.28 -22.79 -27.76
CA GLU A 2 2.38 -21.80 -27.77
C GLU A 2 2.42 -21.10 -26.41
N GLN A 3 3.62 -20.85 -25.88
CA GLN A 3 3.80 -20.26 -24.55
C GLN A 3 3.41 -18.79 -24.60
N ALA A 4 2.54 -18.36 -23.69
CA ALA A 4 2.15 -16.96 -23.59
C ALA A 4 3.38 -16.07 -23.31
N PRO A 5 3.48 -14.88 -23.93
CA PRO A 5 4.57 -13.96 -23.66
C PRO A 5 4.53 -13.49 -22.20
N ALA A 6 5.70 -13.16 -21.65
CA ALA A 6 5.80 -12.60 -20.32
C ALA A 6 5.08 -11.24 -20.24
N PRO A 7 4.42 -10.91 -19.11
CA PRO A 7 3.80 -9.60 -18.94
C PRO A 7 4.86 -8.48 -18.87
N SER A 8 4.48 -7.26 -19.29
CA SER A 8 5.43 -6.14 -19.45
C SER A 8 5.91 -5.52 -18.13
N PHE A 9 5.19 -5.72 -17.02
CA PHE A 9 5.46 -5.12 -15.70
C PHE A 9 5.67 -3.58 -15.70
N ALA A 10 5.24 -2.88 -16.74
CA ALA A 10 5.56 -1.47 -16.98
C ALA A 10 4.71 -0.45 -16.17
N ARG A 11 3.94 -0.90 -15.18
CA ARG A 11 3.09 -0.02 -14.38
C ARG A 11 3.95 0.83 -13.46
N THR A 12 3.95 2.15 -13.62
CA THR A 12 4.75 3.11 -12.85
C THR A 12 3.88 4.05 -12.02
N PRO A 13 3.53 3.70 -10.77
CA PRO A 13 2.64 4.52 -9.96
C PRO A 13 3.11 5.97 -9.79
N ARG A 14 2.20 6.92 -10.05
CA ARG A 14 2.39 8.35 -9.76
C ARG A 14 1.88 8.71 -8.37
N PRO A 15 2.42 9.75 -7.74
CA PRO A 15 1.95 10.18 -6.44
C PRO A 15 0.60 10.88 -6.59
N VAL A 16 -0.35 10.53 -5.72
CA VAL A 16 -1.59 11.29 -5.58
C VAL A 16 -1.26 12.56 -4.80
N PRO A 17 -1.49 13.77 -5.36
CA PRO A 17 -1.06 15.03 -4.74
C PRO A 17 -1.51 15.18 -3.28
N GLU A 18 -2.76 14.80 -2.99
CA GLU A 18 -3.37 14.89 -1.65
C GLU A 18 -2.74 13.95 -0.62
N LEU A 19 -2.11 12.85 -1.08
CA LEU A 19 -1.41 11.92 -0.20
C LEU A 19 0.06 12.34 0.00
N ARG A 20 0.60 13.13 -0.94
CA ARG A 20 2.00 13.60 -0.94
C ARG A 20 2.20 14.97 -0.29
N SER A 21 1.18 15.84 -0.28
CA SER A 21 1.28 17.26 0.15
C SER A 21 1.75 17.51 1.59
N GLY A 22 1.94 16.45 2.39
CA GLY A 22 2.34 16.54 3.80
C GLY A 22 1.17 16.85 4.73
N ASP A 23 0.00 17.17 4.18
CA ASP A 23 -1.23 17.35 4.94
C ASP A 23 -1.61 16.09 5.72
N ARG A 24 -2.40 16.27 6.77
CA ARG A 24 -2.91 15.18 7.57
C ARG A 24 -3.85 14.31 6.72
N VAL A 25 -3.40 13.11 6.38
CA VAL A 25 -4.24 12.08 5.78
C VAL A 25 -4.93 11.28 6.89
N LYS A 26 -6.25 11.15 6.81
CA LYS A 26 -7.02 10.30 7.71
C LYS A 26 -7.03 8.88 7.18
N LEU A 27 -6.31 7.99 7.86
CA LEU A 27 -6.36 6.55 7.63
C LEU A 27 -7.28 5.91 8.68
N LYS A 28 -8.26 5.12 8.23
CA LYS A 28 -9.15 4.35 9.12
C LYS A 28 -9.33 2.93 8.61
N THR A 29 -8.91 1.95 9.39
CA THR A 29 -9.15 0.53 9.13
C THR A 29 -10.61 0.17 9.39
N MET A 30 -11.17 -0.73 8.58
CA MET A 30 -12.56 -1.17 8.64
C MET A 30 -12.60 -2.69 8.88
N GLY A 31 -11.89 -3.15 9.91
CA GLY A 31 -11.67 -4.57 10.17
C GLY A 31 -10.84 -5.22 9.06
N ARG A 32 -11.27 -6.39 8.59
CA ARG A 32 -10.62 -7.14 7.51
C ARG A 32 -11.12 -6.77 6.12
N ASP A 33 -12.19 -6.00 6.05
CA ASP A 33 -12.86 -5.64 4.79
C ASP A 33 -12.10 -4.55 4.01
N GLY A 34 -11.11 -3.92 4.62
CA GLY A 34 -10.29 -2.88 4.00
C GLY A 34 -10.08 -1.67 4.89
N PHE A 35 -9.86 -0.52 4.26
CA PHE A 35 -9.59 0.74 4.95
C PHE A 35 -10.02 1.94 4.10
N SER A 36 -10.11 3.12 4.72
CA SER A 36 -10.30 4.38 4.03
C SER A 36 -9.08 5.29 4.16
N LEU A 37 -8.70 5.95 3.08
CA LEU A 37 -7.78 7.08 3.05
C LEU A 37 -8.55 8.35 2.69
N ASN A 38 -8.70 9.27 3.65
CA ASN A 38 -9.56 10.43 3.55
C ASN A 38 -11.01 10.05 3.17
N ARG A 39 -11.39 10.24 1.90
CA ARG A 39 -12.71 9.91 1.35
C ARG A 39 -12.69 8.66 0.45
N GLU A 40 -11.51 8.13 0.16
CA GLU A 40 -11.34 6.98 -0.72
C GLU A 40 -11.39 5.68 0.09
N HIS A 41 -12.21 4.74 -0.35
CA HIS A 41 -12.35 3.43 0.27
C HIS A 41 -11.62 2.37 -0.55
N ILE A 42 -10.71 1.65 0.10
CA ILE A 42 -10.00 0.51 -0.47
C ILE A 42 -10.66 -0.73 0.11
N ASP A 43 -11.54 -1.34 -0.68
CA ASP A 43 -12.26 -2.56 -0.33
C ASP A 43 -11.34 -3.77 -0.54
N LEU A 44 -11.08 -4.58 0.48
CA LEU A 44 -10.25 -5.77 0.46
C LEU A 44 -11.03 -7.05 0.80
N ARG A 45 -12.38 -7.01 0.81
CA ARG A 45 -13.23 -8.16 1.17
C ARG A 45 -12.95 -9.42 0.35
N TYR A 46 -12.53 -9.22 -0.90
CA TYR A 46 -12.16 -10.31 -1.82
C TYR A 46 -10.66 -10.65 -1.78
N VAL A 47 -9.95 -10.29 -0.70
CA VAL A 47 -8.61 -10.76 -0.36
C VAL A 47 -8.75 -11.63 0.89
N GLU A 48 -9.41 -12.77 0.73
CA GLU A 48 -9.84 -13.65 1.83
C GLU A 48 -8.69 -14.15 2.73
N GLN A 49 -7.45 -14.07 2.25
CA GLN A 49 -6.28 -14.48 3.02
C GLN A 49 -5.87 -13.47 4.11
N LEU A 50 -6.48 -12.28 4.15
CA LEU A 50 -6.32 -11.34 5.25
C LEU A 50 -7.10 -11.86 6.48
N ILE A 51 -6.37 -12.20 7.53
CA ILE A 51 -6.92 -12.88 8.70
C ILE A 51 -7.08 -11.96 9.92
N ASP A 52 -6.44 -10.79 9.91
CA ASP A 52 -6.47 -9.83 11.01
C ASP A 52 -6.60 -8.38 10.51
N SER A 53 -7.02 -7.48 11.40
CA SER A 53 -7.26 -6.07 11.06
C SER A 53 -5.98 -5.25 10.99
N GLU A 54 -4.93 -5.73 11.66
CA GLU A 54 -3.62 -5.13 11.79
C GLU A 54 -2.84 -5.26 10.46
N GLN A 55 -3.11 -6.29 9.67
CA GLN A 55 -2.70 -6.44 8.27
C GLN A 55 -3.35 -5.36 7.40
N CYS A 56 -4.67 -5.16 7.51
CA CYS A 56 -5.37 -4.10 6.79
C CYS A 56 -4.86 -2.71 7.17
N ALA A 57 -4.57 -2.48 8.45
CA ALA A 57 -3.94 -1.25 8.91
C ALA A 57 -2.57 -1.05 8.25
N ALA A 58 -1.72 -2.09 8.26
CA ALA A 58 -0.41 -2.04 7.62
C ALA A 58 -0.49 -1.79 6.12
N LEU A 59 -1.44 -2.40 5.40
CA LEU A 59 -1.68 -2.14 3.98
C LEU A 59 -2.03 -0.68 3.69
N GLY A 60 -2.87 -0.06 4.54
CA GLY A 60 -3.17 1.36 4.43
C GLY A 60 -1.92 2.24 4.61
N HIS A 61 -1.07 1.87 5.58
CA HIS A 61 0.19 2.56 5.82
C HIS A 61 1.20 2.34 4.69
N CYS A 62 1.28 1.14 4.11
CA CYS A 62 2.08 0.85 2.92
C CYS A 62 1.65 1.73 1.74
N LEU A 63 0.35 1.81 1.44
CA LEU A 63 -0.16 2.62 0.33
C LEU A 63 0.15 4.10 0.54
N LEU A 64 -0.08 4.62 1.74
CA LEU A 64 0.21 6.00 2.08
C LEU A 64 1.72 6.31 2.03
N TYR A 65 2.56 5.43 2.59
CA TYR A 65 4.02 5.57 2.54
C TYR A 65 4.52 5.60 1.09
N ALA A 66 4.03 4.68 0.26
CA ALA A 66 4.43 4.61 -1.13
C ALA A 66 4.10 5.91 -1.89
N HIS A 67 2.90 6.47 -1.73
CA HIS A 67 2.56 7.74 -2.38
C HIS A 67 3.38 8.94 -1.91
N ARG A 68 3.97 8.88 -0.71
CA ARG A 68 4.86 9.94 -0.23
C ARG A 68 6.30 9.81 -0.71
N TYR A 69 6.81 8.58 -0.76
CA TYR A 69 8.26 8.36 -0.88
C TYR A 69 8.68 7.49 -2.07
N LEU A 70 7.80 6.64 -2.61
CA LEU A 70 8.17 5.61 -3.58
C LEU A 70 7.53 5.77 -4.97
N ALA A 71 6.24 6.10 -5.02
CA ALA A 71 5.46 6.27 -6.25
C ALA A 71 5.77 7.62 -6.91
N ASP A 72 6.85 7.67 -7.68
CA ASP A 72 7.37 8.86 -8.34
C ASP A 72 7.08 8.89 -9.86
N GLY A 73 6.36 7.91 -10.39
CA GLY A 73 6.11 7.74 -11.83
C GLY A 73 7.29 7.17 -12.62
N THR A 74 8.40 6.80 -11.95
CA THR A 74 9.58 6.20 -12.59
C THR A 74 9.81 4.77 -12.12
N ARG A 75 9.51 4.48 -10.84
CA ARG A 75 9.58 3.12 -10.30
C ARG A 75 8.38 2.29 -10.74
N THR A 76 8.63 1.04 -11.15
CA THR A 76 7.54 0.09 -11.41
C THR A 76 6.82 -0.26 -10.11
N LEU A 77 5.59 -0.76 -10.22
CA LEU A 77 4.85 -1.23 -9.05
C LEU A 77 5.61 -2.34 -8.30
N GLN A 78 6.37 -3.17 -9.01
CA GLN A 78 7.24 -4.17 -8.37
C GLN A 78 8.32 -3.50 -7.52
N GLN A 79 9.01 -2.50 -8.06
CA GLN A 79 10.04 -1.75 -7.35
C GLN A 79 9.47 -0.96 -6.16
N VAL A 80 8.24 -0.44 -6.28
CA VAL A 80 7.53 0.19 -5.15
C VAL A 80 7.29 -0.82 -4.03
N VAL A 81 6.81 -2.03 -4.37
CA VAL A 81 6.59 -3.08 -3.36
C VAL A 81 7.90 -3.61 -2.79
N ASP A 82 8.97 -3.75 -3.58
CA ASP A 82 10.31 -4.08 -3.10
C ASP A 82 10.79 -3.05 -2.06
N GLY A 83 10.61 -1.76 -2.34
CA GLY A 83 10.96 -0.69 -1.41
C GLY A 83 10.15 -0.74 -0.11
N LEU A 84 8.86 -1.06 -0.17
CA LEU A 84 8.05 -1.26 1.03
C LEU A 84 8.53 -2.46 1.87
N GLU A 85 8.88 -3.57 1.22
CA GLU A 85 9.44 -4.73 1.92
C GLU A 85 10.77 -4.42 2.57
N GLN A 86 11.65 -3.66 1.91
CA GLN A 86 12.92 -3.20 2.46
C GLN A 86 12.72 -2.31 3.70
N VAL A 87 11.77 -1.37 3.66
CA VAL A 87 11.45 -0.51 4.81
C VAL A 87 10.94 -1.35 5.98
N MET A 88 10.02 -2.29 5.73
CA MET A 88 9.47 -3.14 6.79
C MET A 88 10.52 -4.10 7.39
N GLU A 89 11.45 -4.60 6.57
CA GLU A 89 12.51 -5.52 7.01
C GLU A 89 13.62 -4.79 7.76
N GLY A 90 14.06 -3.64 7.25
CA GLY A 90 15.19 -2.88 7.82
C GLY A 90 14.82 -1.99 9.00
N GLU A 91 13.66 -1.34 8.95
CA GLU A 91 13.25 -0.32 9.93
C GLU A 91 12.02 -0.75 10.76
N GLY A 92 11.39 -1.88 10.42
CA GLY A 92 10.19 -2.38 11.07
C GLY A 92 8.90 -1.69 10.59
N LEU A 93 7.75 -2.20 11.04
CA LEU A 93 6.43 -1.72 10.60
C LEU A 93 6.14 -0.27 11.00
N ALA A 94 6.70 0.18 12.13
CA ALA A 94 6.54 1.56 12.60
C ALA A 94 7.11 2.59 11.62
N ALA A 95 8.08 2.22 10.78
CA ALA A 95 8.65 3.10 9.76
C ALA A 95 7.65 3.48 8.66
N LEU A 96 6.61 2.66 8.44
CA LEU A 96 5.51 3.00 7.55
C LEU A 96 4.65 4.14 8.11
N CYS A 97 4.71 4.38 9.42
CA CYS A 97 3.95 5.42 10.10
C CYS A 97 4.71 6.74 10.07
N GLN A 98 4.04 7.80 9.63
CA GLN A 98 4.63 9.15 9.60
C GLN A 98 4.60 9.84 10.98
N SER A 99 3.99 9.20 11.98
CA SER A 99 3.93 9.69 13.36
C SER A 99 4.68 8.73 14.27
N ARG A 100 5.65 9.26 15.03
CA ARG A 100 6.40 8.50 16.04
C ARG A 100 5.64 8.33 17.36
N THR A 101 4.56 9.08 17.57
CA THR A 101 3.87 9.15 18.87
C THR A 101 2.56 8.38 18.92
N ASN A 102 2.06 7.88 17.79
CA ASN A 102 0.82 7.11 17.74
C ASN A 102 0.88 6.07 16.61
N VAL A 103 1.74 5.07 16.81
CA VAL A 103 1.85 3.92 15.90
C VAL A 103 0.76 2.92 16.27
N PRO A 104 -0.18 2.57 15.37
CA PRO A 104 -1.20 1.58 15.65
C PRO A 104 -0.57 0.17 15.76
N PHE A 105 -1.35 -0.79 16.22
CA PHE A 105 -0.96 -2.20 16.07
C PHE A 105 -0.95 -2.55 14.58
N LEU A 106 0.17 -3.12 14.13
CA LEU A 106 0.41 -3.50 12.75
C LEU A 106 0.87 -4.97 12.70
N ALA A 107 0.41 -5.69 11.69
CA ALA A 107 0.89 -7.00 11.34
C ALA A 107 1.44 -6.95 9.90
N ARG A 108 2.59 -7.60 9.67
CA ARG A 108 3.28 -7.53 8.38
C ARG A 108 2.41 -8.15 7.28
N PRO A 109 2.00 -7.40 6.25
CA PRO A 109 1.31 -7.97 5.11
C PRO A 109 2.30 -8.71 4.20
N ARG A 110 1.80 -9.71 3.47
CA ARG A 110 2.55 -10.40 2.42
C ARG A 110 2.63 -9.54 1.17
N ARG A 111 3.68 -9.72 0.38
CA ARG A 111 3.89 -9.03 -0.90
C ARG A 111 2.65 -9.05 -1.81
N GLN A 112 1.97 -10.19 -1.89
CA GLN A 112 0.77 -10.36 -2.71
C GLN A 112 -0.41 -9.52 -2.23
N GLU A 113 -0.54 -9.33 -0.92
CA GLU A 113 -1.58 -8.49 -0.31
C GLU A 113 -1.32 -7.01 -0.57
N ILE A 114 -0.04 -6.61 -0.56
CA ILE A 114 0.37 -5.26 -0.94
C ILE A 114 -0.02 -5.00 -2.39
N PHE A 115 0.33 -5.88 -3.33
CA PHE A 115 -0.12 -5.74 -4.72
C PHE A 115 -1.64 -5.70 -4.86
N ALA A 116 -2.36 -6.56 -4.15
CA ALA A 116 -3.83 -6.57 -4.16
C ALA A 116 -4.41 -5.25 -3.64
N CYS A 117 -3.80 -4.65 -2.63
CA CYS A 117 -4.15 -3.34 -2.11
C CYS A 117 -3.97 -2.23 -3.16
N PHE A 118 -2.81 -2.15 -3.81
CA PHE A 118 -2.59 -1.19 -4.89
C PHE A 118 -3.56 -1.38 -6.06
N ASN A 119 -3.87 -2.63 -6.42
CA ASN A 119 -4.78 -2.94 -7.52
C ASN A 119 -6.24 -2.55 -7.23
N ARG A 120 -6.62 -2.40 -5.95
CA ARG A 120 -7.97 -1.99 -5.56
C ARG A 120 -8.09 -0.50 -5.25
N PHE A 121 -6.98 0.22 -5.18
CA PHE A 121 -7.00 1.67 -5.03
C PHE A 121 -7.38 2.35 -6.36
N ARG A 122 -8.59 2.92 -6.43
CA ARG A 122 -9.10 3.54 -7.68
C ARG A 122 -8.42 4.86 -8.02
N GLY A 123 -7.81 5.51 -7.04
CA GLY A 123 -6.99 6.71 -7.24
C GLY A 123 -5.61 6.46 -7.83
N LEU A 124 -5.25 5.19 -8.12
CA LEU A 124 -3.94 4.85 -8.66
C LEU A 124 -3.76 5.42 -10.08
N GLN A 125 -2.76 6.29 -10.24
CA GLN A 125 -2.33 6.82 -11.53
C GLN A 125 -1.01 6.17 -11.96
N LEU A 126 -0.80 5.97 -13.27
CA LEU A 126 0.37 5.29 -13.86
C LEU A 126 1.21 6.21 -14.75
#